data_AF-A0AAW2JQD1-F1
#
_entry.id   AF-A0AAW2JQD1-F1
#
_cell.length_a   1.000
_cell.length_b   1.000
_cell.length_c   1.000
_cell.angle_alpha   90.00
_cell.angle_beta   90.00
_cell.angle_gamma   90.00
#
_symmetry.space_group_name_H-M   'P 1'
#
loop_
_entity.id
_entity.type
_entity.pdbx_description
1 polymer ?
#
loop_
_entity_poly.entity_id
_entity_poly.type
_entity_poly.pdbx_seq_one_letter_code
_entity_poly.pdbx_strand_id
1 'polypeptide(L)'
;MVGKVLVGLFYEEALAALSVAPLNQHFDKAWIAHVQLKAALFYAEACYRYSLELHDKEEIAEEIARLKSGVNALSEAKKSSPRGAAQQLLDAINKLETNLNRNLERAVKRERQVYLMRVPPASSLAPLPTFSMVKPLPMNEVLDASKEKMFATLVPDNSAKALSRYTEMLDDIIRTQAEKLQQGSELARVRLKEMDFAFNSCFGRESYSANSFKRRCGQYRFVGAQRVWKIEEQLQKEATEDSQFRNQFGTRWTRPQSSTLTKNLQDRLNRFAGNLKQAAESDARIERSVREHSALMSILDRRPIESALPTLAKPMMSLDANEDAVVGALKQSLRQLETLGAQRAGLEDMLKEMKRKDDILPKLMTSTGSHEDLFRKEISKYDSICEEIAQNLEAQEQLLLHIQVCI
;
A
#
# COMPACT_ATOMS: atom_id res chain seq x y z
N MET A 1 54.17 13.26 14.61
CA MET A 1 54.59 13.33 13.20
C MET A 1 53.61 12.61 12.27
N VAL A 2 53.27 11.37 12.61
CA VAL A 2 52.56 10.39 11.78
C VAL A 2 51.17 10.82 11.25
N GLY A 3 50.43 11.64 12.00
CA GLY A 3 49.10 12.11 11.57
C GLY A 3 49.09 13.14 10.43
N LYS A 4 50.15 13.95 10.25
CA LYS A 4 50.18 14.98 9.19
C LYS A 4 50.44 14.41 7.80
N VAL A 5 51.20 13.32 7.72
CA VAL A 5 51.47 12.60 6.47
C VAL A 5 50.15 12.05 5.92
N LEU A 6 49.34 11.43 6.78
CA LEU A 6 48.06 10.88 6.36
C LEU A 6 47.06 11.96 5.92
N VAL A 7 47.05 13.12 6.57
CA VAL A 7 46.21 14.25 6.11
C VAL A 7 46.62 14.70 4.71
N GLY A 8 47.93 14.75 4.41
CA GLY A 8 48.41 15.02 3.05
C GLY A 8 47.88 14.01 2.03
N LEU A 9 47.97 12.72 2.34
CA LEU A 9 47.44 11.64 1.48
C LEU A 9 45.93 11.74 1.27
N PHE A 10 45.14 12.05 2.30
CA PHE A 10 43.70 12.26 2.14
C PHE A 10 43.38 13.43 1.20
N TYR A 11 44.17 14.51 1.24
CA TYR A 11 44.00 15.62 0.30
C TYR A 11 44.47 15.26 -1.11
N GLU A 12 45.48 14.41 -1.28
CA GLU A 12 45.90 13.89 -2.60
C GLU A 12 44.84 12.97 -3.22
N GLU A 13 44.29 12.04 -2.43
CA GLU A 13 43.17 11.18 -2.86
C GLU A 13 41.95 12.03 -3.22
N ALA A 14 41.62 13.04 -2.40
CA ALA A 14 40.55 13.98 -2.69
C ALA A 14 40.83 14.80 -3.96
N LEU A 15 42.07 15.23 -4.20
CA LEU A 15 42.46 15.96 -5.41
C LEU A 15 42.29 15.09 -6.65
N ALA A 16 42.73 13.83 -6.59
CA ALA A 16 42.58 12.87 -7.68
C ALA A 16 41.10 12.63 -8.00
N ALA A 17 40.26 12.44 -6.98
CA ALA A 17 38.82 12.28 -7.16
C ALA A 17 38.15 13.54 -7.74
N LEU A 18 38.51 14.73 -7.24
CA LEU A 18 37.97 16.01 -7.72
C LEU A 18 38.41 16.38 -9.13
N SER A 19 39.50 15.81 -9.63
CA SER A 19 40.03 16.08 -10.97
C SER A 19 39.35 15.24 -12.06
N VAL A 20 38.60 14.20 -11.68
CA VAL A 20 37.93 13.25 -12.58
C VAL A 20 36.42 13.51 -12.62
N ALA A 21 35.76 13.14 -13.73
CA ALA A 21 34.30 13.24 -13.86
C ALA A 21 33.59 12.19 -12.96
N PRO A 22 32.42 12.50 -12.38
CA PRO A 22 31.63 13.73 -12.57
C PRO A 22 32.01 14.86 -11.61
N LEU A 23 32.86 14.62 -10.61
CA LEU A 23 33.12 15.59 -9.53
C LEU A 23 33.73 16.90 -10.04
N ASN A 24 34.61 16.83 -11.04
CA ASN A 24 35.18 18.02 -11.67
C ASN A 24 34.16 18.94 -12.38
N GLN A 25 32.92 18.46 -12.61
CA GLN A 25 31.81 19.24 -13.16
C GLN A 25 30.89 19.82 -12.08
N HIS A 26 30.88 19.23 -10.89
CA HIS A 26 30.00 19.62 -9.78
C HIS A 26 30.68 20.50 -8.72
N PHE A 27 32.01 20.60 -8.74
CA PHE A 27 32.78 21.43 -7.80
C PHE A 27 33.41 22.64 -8.51
N ASP A 28 33.39 23.78 -7.83
CA ASP A 28 34.05 24.99 -8.33
C ASP A 28 35.56 24.77 -8.47
N LYS A 29 36.17 25.34 -9.51
CA LYS A 29 37.63 25.27 -9.75
C LYS A 29 38.46 25.81 -8.57
N ALA A 30 37.89 26.71 -7.76
CA ALA A 30 38.52 27.23 -6.55
C ALA A 30 38.73 26.13 -5.48
N TRP A 31 37.82 25.14 -5.38
CA TRP A 31 37.97 24.01 -4.47
C TRP A 31 39.11 23.08 -4.88
N ILE A 32 39.28 22.84 -6.18
CA ILE A 32 40.40 22.05 -6.71
C ILE A 32 41.73 22.73 -6.35
N ALA A 33 41.84 24.05 -6.59
CA ALA A 33 43.01 24.84 -6.20
C ALA A 33 43.27 24.82 -4.69
N HIS A 34 42.21 24.90 -3.86
CA HIS A 34 42.32 24.84 -2.41
C HIS A 34 42.84 23.48 -1.92
N VAL A 35 42.27 22.39 -2.43
CA VAL A 35 42.64 21.01 -2.07
C VAL A 35 44.08 20.72 -2.51
N GLN A 36 44.49 21.17 -3.69
CA GLN A 36 45.86 21.04 -4.18
C GLN A 36 46.88 21.75 -3.27
N LEU A 37 46.60 22.99 -2.86
CA LEU A 37 47.46 23.73 -1.93
C LEU A 37 47.50 23.09 -0.53
N LYS A 38 46.39 22.52 -0.07
CA LYS A 38 46.34 21.77 1.21
C LYS A 38 47.17 20.49 1.15
N ALA A 39 47.08 19.72 0.06
CA ALA A 39 47.91 18.52 -0.16
C ALA A 39 49.40 18.87 -0.06
N ALA A 40 49.85 19.87 -0.83
CA ALA A 40 51.24 20.32 -0.82
C ALA A 40 51.68 20.87 0.54
N LEU A 41 50.83 21.63 1.24
CA LEU A 41 51.13 22.15 2.58
C LEU A 41 51.37 21.02 3.59
N PHE A 42 50.49 20.02 3.64
CA PHE A 42 50.64 18.92 4.61
C PHE A 42 51.81 18.00 4.26
N TYR A 43 52.07 17.78 2.98
CA TYR A 43 53.27 17.06 2.52
C TYR A 43 54.57 17.79 2.92
N ALA A 44 54.66 19.10 2.66
CA ALA A 44 55.83 19.90 2.99
C ALA A 44 56.04 20.02 4.51
N GLU A 45 54.97 20.11 5.29
CA GLU A 45 55.02 20.12 6.75
C GLU A 45 55.47 18.76 7.31
N ALA A 46 55.09 17.66 6.66
CA ALA A 46 55.59 16.34 7.02
C ALA A 46 57.09 16.20 6.72
N CYS A 47 57.54 16.67 5.55
CA CYS A 47 58.97 16.73 5.19
C CYS A 47 59.77 17.60 6.16
N TYR A 48 59.25 18.78 6.54
CA TYR A 48 59.88 19.68 7.51
C TYR A 48 60.07 19.01 8.87
N ARG A 49 59.02 18.37 9.42
CA ARG A 49 59.13 17.72 10.72
C ARG A 49 60.07 16.53 10.69
N TYR A 50 60.03 15.73 9.63
CA TYR A 50 60.94 14.59 9.47
C TYR A 50 62.39 15.06 9.34
N SER A 51 62.64 16.19 8.66
CA SER A 51 63.97 16.79 8.59
C SER A 51 64.51 17.20 9.98
N LEU A 52 63.64 17.61 10.92
CA LEU A 52 64.08 17.90 12.30
C LEU A 52 64.49 16.62 13.04
N GLU A 53 63.78 15.50 12.84
CA GLU A 53 64.20 14.22 13.42
C GLU A 53 65.51 13.71 12.80
N LEU A 54 65.71 13.90 11.49
CA LEU A 54 66.96 13.57 10.80
C LEU A 54 68.12 14.46 11.27
N HIS A 55 67.83 15.73 11.57
CA HIS A 55 68.80 16.68 12.13
C HIS A 55 69.34 16.20 13.48
N ASP A 56 68.46 15.73 14.36
CA ASP A 56 68.83 15.19 15.67
C ASP A 56 69.63 13.89 15.57
N LYS A 57 69.48 13.15 14.47
CA LYS A 57 70.24 11.94 14.13
C LYS A 57 71.51 12.21 13.32
N GLU A 58 71.79 13.46 13.00
CA GLU A 58 72.92 13.90 12.15
C GLU A 58 72.90 13.31 10.71
N GLU A 59 71.73 12.90 10.21
CA GLU A 59 71.54 12.36 8.84
C GLU A 59 71.32 13.48 7.81
N ILE A 60 72.35 14.31 7.62
CA ILE A 60 72.25 15.58 6.88
C ILE A 60 71.93 15.40 5.39
N ALA A 61 72.41 14.32 4.76
CA ALA A 61 72.14 14.07 3.34
C ALA A 61 70.63 13.86 3.09
N GLU A 62 69.98 13.04 3.92
CA GLU A 62 68.53 12.81 3.84
C GLU A 62 67.74 14.06 4.28
N GLU A 63 68.21 14.78 5.31
CA GLU A 63 67.63 16.05 5.76
C GLU A 63 67.51 17.04 4.58
N ILE A 64 68.59 17.25 3.82
CA ILE A 64 68.63 18.14 2.65
C ILE A 64 67.66 17.66 1.57
N ALA A 65 67.63 16.36 1.27
CA ALA A 65 66.76 15.81 0.24
C ALA A 65 65.27 15.99 0.58
N ARG A 66 64.89 15.81 1.85
CA ARG A 66 63.51 16.02 2.36
C ARG A 66 63.12 17.48 2.34
N LEU A 67 64.01 18.37 2.79
CA LEU A 67 63.78 19.82 2.76
C LEU A 67 63.60 20.33 1.33
N LYS A 68 64.44 19.89 0.38
CA LYS A 68 64.29 20.21 -1.04
C LYS A 68 62.96 19.71 -1.61
N SER A 69 62.56 18.49 -1.26
CA SER A 69 61.29 17.92 -1.71
C SER A 69 60.08 18.72 -1.23
N GLY A 70 60.10 19.18 0.03
CA GLY A 70 59.06 20.05 0.58
C GLY A 70 58.99 21.43 -0.09
N VAL A 71 60.14 22.08 -0.30
CA VAL A 71 60.21 23.39 -0.99
C VAL A 71 59.70 23.29 -2.43
N ASN A 72 60.12 22.26 -3.16
CA ASN A 72 59.68 22.04 -4.54
C ASN A 72 58.16 21.86 -4.62
N ALA A 73 57.58 21.01 -3.76
CA ALA A 73 56.13 20.76 -3.73
C ALA A 73 55.33 22.05 -3.46
N LEU A 74 55.78 22.91 -2.53
CA LEU A 74 55.13 24.20 -2.28
C LEU A 74 55.24 25.15 -3.48
N SER A 75 56.42 25.19 -4.12
CA SER A 75 56.66 26.08 -5.27
C SER A 75 55.84 25.67 -6.49
N GLU A 76 55.67 24.38 -6.73
CA GLU A 76 54.85 23.83 -7.83
C GLU A 76 53.37 24.10 -7.57
N ALA A 77 52.88 23.81 -6.36
CA ALA A 77 51.48 24.05 -6.01
C ALA A 77 51.07 25.53 -6.11
N LYS A 78 51.97 26.46 -5.76
CA LYS A 78 51.72 27.91 -5.95
C LYS A 78 51.63 28.32 -7.41
N LYS A 79 52.47 27.74 -8.28
CA LYS A 79 52.45 28.02 -9.72
C LYS A 79 51.17 27.49 -10.38
N SER A 80 50.72 26.31 -9.98
CA SER A 80 49.52 25.67 -10.53
C SER A 80 48.21 26.23 -9.99
N SER A 81 48.20 26.86 -8.81
CA SER A 81 46.98 27.28 -8.11
C SER A 81 46.98 28.76 -7.65
N PRO A 82 47.16 29.76 -8.54
CA PRO A 82 47.37 31.15 -8.15
C PRO A 82 46.10 31.93 -7.75
N ARG A 83 44.89 31.42 -8.02
CA ARG A 83 43.63 32.16 -7.78
C ARG A 83 42.55 31.27 -7.18
N GLY A 84 41.95 31.71 -6.06
CA GLY A 84 40.81 31.04 -5.41
C GLY A 84 41.09 30.43 -4.03
N ALA A 85 42.34 30.44 -3.57
CA ALA A 85 42.70 29.94 -2.24
C ALA A 85 42.47 30.98 -1.14
N ALA A 86 42.09 30.54 0.05
CA ALA A 86 41.92 31.42 1.21
C ALA A 86 43.25 32.08 1.61
N GLN A 87 43.22 33.38 1.94
CA GLN A 87 44.44 34.14 2.30
C GLN A 87 45.22 33.49 3.45
N GLN A 88 44.51 32.96 4.45
CA GLN A 88 45.12 32.25 5.58
C GLN A 88 45.94 31.02 5.15
N LEU A 89 45.54 30.32 4.09
CA LEU A 89 46.28 29.18 3.56
C LEU A 89 47.57 29.64 2.88
N LEU A 90 47.51 30.73 2.12
CA LEU A 90 48.68 31.32 1.46
C LEU A 90 49.70 31.83 2.49
N ASP A 91 49.23 32.50 3.55
CA ASP A 91 50.08 32.96 4.65
C ASP A 91 50.76 31.79 5.38
N ALA A 92 50.03 30.69 5.62
CA ALA A 92 50.59 29.49 6.23
C ALA A 92 51.66 28.83 5.33
N ILE A 93 51.43 28.76 4.03
CA ILE A 93 52.41 28.23 3.08
C ILE A 93 53.66 29.12 3.04
N ASN A 94 53.51 30.44 2.95
CA ASN A 94 54.64 31.39 2.95
C ASN A 94 55.48 31.25 4.22
N LYS A 95 54.83 31.12 5.39
CA LYS A 95 55.53 30.90 6.66
C LYS A 95 56.31 29.58 6.68
N LEU A 96 55.71 28.50 6.19
CA LEU A 96 56.38 27.20 6.12
C LEU A 96 57.56 27.20 5.14
N GLU A 97 57.40 27.82 3.98
CA GLU A 97 58.46 27.96 2.97
C GLU A 97 59.67 28.73 3.51
N THR A 98 59.45 29.84 4.23
CA THR A 98 60.54 30.58 4.90
C THR A 98 61.29 29.71 5.90
N ASN A 99 60.59 28.88 6.68
CA ASN A 99 61.22 27.97 7.64
C ASN A 99 62.00 26.84 6.96
N LEU A 100 61.43 26.24 5.91
CA LEU A 100 62.06 25.20 5.11
C LEU A 100 63.35 25.73 4.46
N ASN A 101 63.31 26.91 3.83
CA ASN A 101 64.47 27.52 3.19
C ASN A 101 65.57 27.86 4.20
N ARG A 102 65.23 28.42 5.36
CA ARG A 102 66.19 28.69 6.43
C ARG A 102 66.89 27.42 6.93
N ASN A 103 66.13 26.32 7.12
CA ASN A 103 66.70 25.05 7.54
C ASN A 103 67.54 24.42 6.42
N LEU A 104 67.11 24.53 5.17
CA LEU A 104 67.83 24.02 4.00
C LEU A 104 69.18 24.73 3.84
N GLU A 105 69.22 26.06 3.94
CA GLU A 105 70.45 26.84 3.91
C GLU A 105 71.42 26.43 5.03
N ARG A 106 70.90 26.20 6.25
CA ARG A 106 71.68 25.73 7.39
C ARG A 106 72.26 24.33 7.14
N ALA A 107 71.45 23.40 6.66
CA ALA A 107 71.86 22.01 6.39
C ALA A 107 72.88 21.94 5.24
N VAL A 108 72.65 22.67 4.14
CA VAL A 108 73.59 22.75 3.01
C VAL A 108 74.92 23.39 3.41
N LYS A 109 74.90 24.43 4.25
CA LYS A 109 76.13 25.03 4.76
C LYS A 109 76.94 24.04 5.60
N ARG A 110 76.28 23.25 6.45
CA ARG A 110 76.92 22.21 7.27
C ARG A 110 77.47 21.06 6.44
N GLU A 111 76.70 20.58 5.48
CA GLU A 111 77.12 19.52 4.57
C GLU A 111 78.41 19.90 3.83
N ARG A 112 78.46 21.11 3.25
CA ARG A 112 79.64 21.64 2.57
C ARG A 112 80.86 21.86 3.46
N GLN A 113 80.66 22.07 4.76
CA GLN A 113 81.74 22.39 5.70
C GLN A 113 82.27 21.17 6.46
N VAL A 114 81.45 20.15 6.70
CA VAL A 114 81.77 19.08 7.67
C VAL A 114 81.54 17.67 7.12
N TYR A 115 80.51 17.41 6.30
CA TYR A 115 80.07 16.05 6.01
C TYR A 115 80.36 15.56 4.58
N LEU A 116 80.38 16.45 3.57
CA LEU A 116 80.73 16.14 2.16
C LEU A 116 80.00 14.90 1.60
N MET A 117 78.74 14.70 1.99
CA MET A 117 77.96 13.52 1.61
C MET A 117 77.10 13.80 0.37
N ARG A 118 77.01 12.81 -0.54
CA ARG A 118 76.12 12.92 -1.70
C ARG A 118 74.65 12.92 -1.25
N VAL A 119 73.94 14.00 -1.56
CA VAL A 119 72.49 14.10 -1.33
C VAL A 119 71.74 13.03 -2.15
N PRO A 120 70.92 12.17 -1.53
CA PRO A 120 70.16 11.14 -2.23
C PRO A 120 69.05 11.75 -3.11
N PRO A 121 68.70 11.11 -4.25
CA PRO A 121 67.58 11.53 -5.07
C PRO A 121 66.24 11.29 -4.35
N ALA A 122 65.24 12.14 -4.62
CA ALA A 122 63.93 12.06 -3.97
C ALA A 122 63.22 10.71 -4.13
N SER A 123 63.49 9.98 -5.22
CA SER A 123 62.96 8.63 -5.48
C SER A 123 63.56 7.52 -4.61
N SER A 124 64.70 7.78 -3.96
CA SER A 124 65.37 6.82 -3.06
C SER A 124 65.01 6.99 -1.58
N LEU A 125 64.16 8.00 -1.27
CA LEU A 125 63.74 8.31 0.08
C LEU A 125 62.66 7.33 0.57
N ALA A 126 62.78 6.88 1.82
CA ALA A 126 61.75 6.01 2.40
C ALA A 126 60.38 6.72 2.51
N PRO A 127 59.25 6.02 2.34
CA PRO A 127 57.94 6.61 2.60
C PRO A 127 57.83 7.11 4.06
N LEU A 128 57.18 8.25 4.26
CA LEU A 128 56.95 8.77 5.61
C LEU A 128 55.89 7.91 6.33
N PRO A 129 56.04 7.60 7.63
CA PRO A 129 55.08 6.78 8.36
C PRO A 129 53.72 7.47 8.50
N THR A 130 52.62 6.70 8.38
CA THR A 130 51.22 7.19 8.41
C THR A 130 50.39 6.51 9.51
N PHE A 131 49.40 7.23 10.07
CA PHE A 131 48.53 6.75 11.14
C PHE A 131 47.22 7.55 11.17
N SER A 132 46.08 6.84 11.15
CA SER A 132 44.76 7.46 11.13
C SER A 132 44.20 7.68 12.52
N MET A 133 43.81 8.92 12.79
CA MET A 133 43.10 9.32 14.02
C MET A 133 41.61 9.58 13.78
N VAL A 134 41.11 9.36 12.55
CA VAL A 134 39.73 9.66 12.16
C VAL A 134 39.08 8.46 11.49
N LYS A 135 37.78 8.30 11.73
CA LYS A 135 36.93 7.32 11.06
C LYS A 135 35.70 8.04 10.51
N PRO A 136 35.21 7.68 9.31
CA PRO A 136 33.94 8.18 8.79
C PRO A 136 32.79 7.81 9.75
N LEU A 137 31.90 8.77 10.01
CA LEU A 137 30.69 8.53 10.82
C LEU A 137 29.56 8.01 9.91
N PRO A 138 28.91 6.88 10.22
CA PRO A 138 27.78 6.38 9.44
C PRO A 138 26.57 7.32 9.61
N MET A 139 26.21 8.03 8.54
CA MET A 139 25.14 9.03 8.59
C MET A 139 23.75 8.43 8.86
N ASN A 140 23.58 7.13 8.61
CA ASN A 140 22.35 6.39 8.86
C ASN A 140 21.91 6.46 10.32
N GLU A 141 22.84 6.55 11.27
CA GLU A 141 22.52 6.58 12.71
C GLU A 141 22.18 8.00 13.19
N VAL A 142 22.70 9.02 12.52
CA VAL A 142 22.52 10.45 12.87
C VAL A 142 21.22 11.00 12.29
N LEU A 143 20.87 10.57 11.08
CA LEU A 143 19.64 10.98 10.39
C LEU A 143 18.48 10.00 10.61
N ASP A 144 18.61 9.10 11.59
CA ASP A 144 17.58 8.12 11.89
C ASP A 144 16.35 8.75 12.58
N ALA A 145 15.46 9.29 11.75
CA ALA A 145 14.16 9.77 12.18
C ALA A 145 13.18 8.64 12.53
N SER A 146 13.57 7.35 12.43
CA SER A 146 12.68 6.21 12.75
C SER A 146 12.22 6.18 14.22
N LYS A 147 12.93 6.89 15.10
CA LYS A 147 12.54 7.09 16.50
C LYS A 147 11.30 7.98 16.65
N GLU A 148 11.03 8.87 15.69
CA GLU A 148 9.86 9.73 15.69
C GLU A 148 8.73 9.11 14.87
N LYS A 149 7.76 8.50 15.56
CA LYS A 149 6.63 7.84 14.90
C LYS A 149 5.48 8.81 14.63
N MET A 150 5.68 9.76 13.72
CA MET A 150 4.63 10.74 13.33
C MET A 150 3.40 10.07 12.68
N PHE A 151 3.59 8.91 12.05
CA PHE A 151 2.55 8.18 11.31
C PHE A 151 2.26 6.79 11.89
N ALA A 152 2.37 6.61 13.21
CA ALA A 152 2.15 5.32 13.87
C ALA A 152 0.78 4.68 13.56
N THR A 153 -0.25 5.52 13.35
CA THR A 153 -1.62 5.11 13.04
C THR A 153 -1.85 4.87 11.56
N LEU A 154 -0.92 5.27 10.68
CA LEU A 154 -1.09 5.13 9.24
C LEU A 154 -0.88 3.67 8.85
N VAL A 155 -1.91 3.06 8.29
CA VAL A 155 -1.82 1.72 7.70
C VAL A 155 -1.03 1.84 6.38
N PRO A 156 0.06 1.07 6.20
CA PRO A 156 0.79 1.01 4.95
C PRO A 156 -0.13 0.60 3.80
N ASP A 157 0.06 1.24 2.64
CA ASP A 157 -0.74 0.98 1.43
C ASP A 157 -0.70 -0.50 1.02
N ASN A 158 0.44 -1.18 1.20
CA ASN A 158 0.56 -2.60 0.95
C ASN A 158 -0.36 -3.46 1.82
N SER A 159 -0.45 -3.15 3.12
CA SER A 159 -1.34 -3.84 4.07
C SER A 159 -2.81 -3.51 3.78
N ALA A 160 -3.13 -2.26 3.42
CA ALA A 160 -4.49 -1.85 3.05
C ALA A 160 -4.97 -2.56 1.78
N LYS A 161 -4.15 -2.59 0.73
CA LYS A 161 -4.44 -3.33 -0.52
C LYS A 161 -4.61 -4.82 -0.28
N ALA A 162 -3.75 -5.40 0.57
CA ALA A 162 -3.85 -6.81 0.95
C ALA A 162 -5.17 -7.10 1.69
N LEU A 163 -5.57 -6.22 2.62
CA LEU A 163 -6.85 -6.33 3.31
C LEU A 163 -8.03 -6.26 2.34
N SER A 164 -8.01 -5.30 1.39
CA SER A 164 -9.06 -5.19 0.37
C SER A 164 -9.18 -6.45 -0.49
N ARG A 165 -8.05 -7.03 -0.93
CA ARG A 165 -8.05 -8.30 -1.68
C ARG A 165 -8.64 -9.44 -0.85
N TYR A 166 -8.27 -9.54 0.42
CA TYR A 166 -8.81 -10.56 1.32
C TYR A 166 -10.32 -10.42 1.50
N THR A 167 -10.81 -9.19 1.73
CA THR A 167 -12.25 -8.93 1.87
C THR A 167 -13.03 -9.28 0.61
N GLU A 168 -12.46 -9.05 -0.57
CA GLU A 168 -13.06 -9.43 -1.85
C GLU A 168 -13.15 -10.96 -2.01
N MET A 169 -12.08 -11.68 -1.67
CA MET A 169 -12.08 -13.16 -1.68
C MET A 169 -13.12 -13.74 -0.71
N LEU A 170 -13.25 -13.19 0.50
CA LEU A 170 -14.29 -13.59 1.44
C LEU A 170 -15.70 -13.26 0.94
N ASP A 171 -15.88 -12.10 0.30
CA ASP A 171 -17.15 -11.69 -0.29
C ASP A 171 -17.60 -12.63 -1.39
N ASP A 172 -16.66 -13.09 -2.22
CA ASP A 172 -16.92 -14.07 -3.26
C ASP A 172 -17.38 -15.42 -2.68
N ILE A 173 -16.71 -15.90 -1.63
CA ILE A 173 -17.08 -17.15 -0.95
C ILE A 173 -18.48 -17.03 -0.35
N ILE A 174 -18.74 -15.97 0.43
CA ILE A 174 -20.03 -15.77 1.11
C ILE A 174 -21.16 -15.59 0.10
N ARG A 175 -20.93 -14.82 -0.96
CA ARG A 175 -21.89 -14.67 -2.06
C ARG A 175 -22.20 -16.02 -2.72
N THR A 176 -21.16 -16.79 -3.06
CA THR A 176 -21.33 -18.10 -3.70
C THR A 176 -22.14 -19.05 -2.81
N GLN A 177 -21.87 -19.08 -1.51
CA GLN A 177 -22.59 -19.94 -0.57
C GLN A 177 -24.03 -19.47 -0.34
N ALA A 178 -24.28 -18.16 -0.25
CA ALA A 178 -25.61 -17.60 -0.14
C ALA A 178 -26.46 -17.91 -1.39
N GLU A 179 -25.88 -17.78 -2.59
CA GLU A 179 -26.52 -18.16 -3.85
C GLU A 179 -26.88 -19.64 -3.90
N LYS A 180 -25.98 -20.54 -3.46
CA LYS A 180 -26.26 -21.98 -3.36
C LYS A 180 -27.42 -22.28 -2.41
N LEU A 181 -27.45 -21.67 -1.23
CA LEU A 181 -28.54 -21.83 -0.25
C LEU A 181 -29.88 -21.33 -0.81
N GLN A 182 -29.87 -20.20 -1.54
CA GLN A 182 -31.05 -19.65 -2.19
C GLN A 182 -31.56 -20.57 -3.32
N GLN A 183 -30.65 -21.06 -4.17
CA GLN A 183 -30.98 -22.00 -5.24
C GLN A 183 -31.54 -23.32 -4.70
N GLY A 184 -30.93 -23.87 -3.64
CA GLY A 184 -31.44 -25.06 -2.96
C GLY A 184 -32.87 -24.86 -2.44
N SER A 185 -33.15 -23.70 -1.85
CA SER A 185 -34.49 -23.35 -1.35
C SER A 185 -35.52 -23.21 -2.46
N GLU A 186 -35.14 -22.60 -3.58
CA GLU A 186 -36.02 -22.46 -4.74
C GLU A 186 -36.30 -23.80 -5.41
N LEU A 187 -35.28 -24.66 -5.56
CA LEU A 187 -35.45 -26.03 -6.08
C LEU A 187 -36.40 -26.85 -5.20
N ALA A 188 -36.21 -26.75 -3.88
CA ALA A 188 -37.15 -27.06 -2.80
C ALA A 188 -38.61 -26.83 -3.20
N ARG A 189 -38.88 -25.55 -3.36
CA ARG A 189 -40.20 -25.00 -3.58
C ARG A 189 -40.82 -25.45 -4.91
N VAL A 190 -40.02 -25.52 -5.97
CA VAL A 190 -40.48 -25.93 -7.30
C VAL A 190 -40.88 -27.40 -7.31
N ARG A 191 -40.03 -28.31 -6.78
CA ARG A 191 -40.32 -29.75 -6.77
C ARG A 191 -41.56 -30.10 -5.95
N LEU A 192 -41.71 -29.49 -4.77
CA LEU A 192 -42.90 -29.70 -3.95
C LEU A 192 -44.17 -29.18 -4.62
N LYS A 193 -44.09 -28.06 -5.33
CA LYS A 193 -45.21 -27.53 -6.11
C LYS A 193 -45.62 -28.46 -7.25
N GLU A 194 -44.66 -29.08 -7.93
CA GLU A 194 -44.93 -30.07 -8.98
C GLU A 194 -45.61 -31.33 -8.44
N MET A 195 -45.37 -31.67 -7.17
CA MET A 195 -45.95 -32.84 -6.49
C MET A 195 -47.30 -32.53 -5.79
N ASP A 196 -47.90 -31.36 -6.01
CA ASP A 196 -49.13 -30.88 -5.37
C ASP A 196 -49.10 -30.88 -3.82
N PHE A 197 -47.92 -30.96 -3.21
CA PHE A 197 -47.78 -30.79 -1.76
C PHE A 197 -47.87 -29.30 -1.42
N ALA A 198 -48.93 -28.94 -0.71
CA ALA A 198 -49.05 -27.63 -0.09
C ALA A 198 -47.99 -27.50 1.01
N PHE A 199 -46.90 -26.79 0.72
CA PHE A 199 -45.90 -26.40 1.71
C PHE A 199 -46.53 -25.40 2.69
N ASN A 200 -47.09 -25.92 3.79
CA ASN A 200 -47.64 -25.09 4.84
C ASN A 200 -46.50 -24.58 5.73
N SER A 201 -46.06 -23.37 5.42
CA SER A 201 -45.32 -22.45 6.31
C SER A 201 -43.97 -22.93 6.85
N CYS A 202 -42.88 -22.63 6.13
CA CYS A 202 -41.55 -22.47 6.74
C CYS A 202 -40.66 -21.39 6.09
N PHE A 203 -40.99 -20.89 4.90
CA PHE A 203 -40.33 -19.67 4.39
C PHE A 203 -41.03 -18.45 4.98
N GLY A 204 -40.44 -17.88 6.03
CA GLY A 204 -40.76 -16.60 6.66
C GLY A 204 -42.18 -16.06 6.43
N ARG A 205 -43.05 -16.21 7.44
CA ARG A 205 -44.23 -15.34 7.58
C ARG A 205 -43.81 -13.93 7.96
N GLU A 206 -42.96 -13.30 7.16
CA GLU A 206 -42.97 -11.85 7.07
C GLU A 206 -44.03 -11.53 6.03
N SER A 207 -45.29 -11.48 6.46
CA SER A 207 -46.35 -10.79 5.72
C SER A 207 -46.01 -9.30 5.71
N TYR A 208 -44.95 -8.90 5.00
CA TYR A 208 -44.92 -7.57 4.44
C TYR A 208 -46.10 -7.53 3.49
N SER A 209 -47.18 -6.86 3.90
CA SER A 209 -48.25 -6.52 2.98
C SER A 209 -47.58 -6.00 1.72
N ALA A 210 -47.86 -6.58 0.54
CA ALA A 210 -47.23 -6.17 -0.71
C ALA A 210 -47.34 -4.63 -0.92
N ASN A 211 -48.39 -4.03 -0.34
CA ASN A 211 -48.60 -2.59 -0.28
C ASN A 211 -47.56 -1.84 0.57
N SER A 212 -47.10 -2.40 1.70
CA SER A 212 -46.05 -1.83 2.55
C SER A 212 -44.68 -1.85 1.86
N PHE A 213 -44.34 -2.94 1.18
CA PHE A 213 -43.11 -3.05 0.38
C PHE A 213 -43.14 -2.07 -0.81
N LYS A 214 -44.26 -2.03 -1.55
CA LYS A 214 -44.48 -1.10 -2.67
C LYS A 214 -44.37 0.37 -2.23
N ARG A 215 -44.95 0.73 -1.08
CA ARG A 215 -44.81 2.08 -0.50
C ARG A 215 -43.37 2.40 -0.15
N ARG A 216 -42.65 1.45 0.47
CA ARG A 216 -41.28 1.64 0.91
C ARG A 216 -40.30 1.80 -0.26
N CYS A 217 -40.39 0.95 -1.29
CA CYS A 217 -39.60 1.08 -2.52
C CYS A 217 -39.89 2.40 -3.26
N GLY A 218 -41.17 2.76 -3.38
CA GLY A 218 -41.58 4.04 -3.96
C GLY A 218 -41.02 5.25 -3.22
N GLN A 219 -41.02 5.21 -1.88
CA GLN A 219 -40.46 6.26 -1.04
C GLN A 219 -38.94 6.39 -1.23
N TYR A 220 -38.19 5.30 -1.22
CA TYR A 220 -36.73 5.33 -1.43
C TYR A 220 -36.36 5.90 -2.80
N ARG A 221 -37.08 5.51 -3.86
CA ARG A 221 -36.87 6.03 -5.21
C ARG A 221 -37.20 7.52 -5.30
N PHE A 222 -38.30 7.95 -4.69
CA PHE A 222 -38.68 9.37 -4.66
C PHE A 222 -37.61 10.22 -3.96
N VAL A 223 -37.15 9.80 -2.78
CA VAL A 223 -36.09 10.51 -2.04
C VAL A 223 -34.77 10.50 -2.81
N GLY A 224 -34.43 9.39 -3.46
CA GLY A 224 -33.24 9.27 -4.31
C GLY A 224 -33.29 10.22 -5.50
N ALA A 225 -34.41 10.22 -6.24
CA ALA A 225 -34.62 11.11 -7.38
C ALA A 225 -34.61 12.59 -6.98
N GLN A 226 -35.22 12.94 -5.84
CA GLN A 226 -35.22 14.31 -5.33
C GLN A 226 -33.81 14.80 -4.98
N ARG A 227 -32.97 13.94 -4.39
CA ARG A 227 -31.57 14.28 -4.08
C ARG A 227 -30.74 14.46 -5.34
N VAL A 228 -30.88 13.56 -6.32
CA VAL A 228 -30.20 13.67 -7.62
C VAL A 228 -30.59 14.97 -8.31
N TRP A 229 -31.89 15.27 -8.39
CA TRP A 229 -32.40 16.50 -9.00
C TRP A 229 -31.86 17.75 -8.31
N LYS A 230 -31.85 17.78 -6.97
CA LYS A 230 -31.33 18.92 -6.21
C LYS A 230 -29.83 19.16 -6.45
N ILE A 231 -29.04 18.09 -6.55
CA ILE A 231 -27.61 18.21 -6.86
C ILE A 231 -27.41 18.69 -8.30
N GLU A 232 -28.19 18.17 -9.24
CA GLU A 232 -28.17 18.60 -10.64
C GLU A 232 -28.52 20.09 -10.77
N GLU A 233 -29.56 20.54 -10.08
CA GLU A 233 -29.97 21.94 -10.01
C GLU A 233 -28.84 22.82 -9.45
N GLN A 234 -28.16 22.40 -8.38
CA GLN A 234 -27.05 23.15 -7.79
C GLN A 234 -25.84 23.25 -8.74
N LEU A 235 -25.49 22.15 -9.42
CA LEU A 235 -24.41 22.13 -10.40
C LEU A 235 -24.75 23.00 -11.61
N GLN A 236 -26.00 22.97 -12.08
CA GLN A 236 -26.44 23.78 -13.20
C GLN A 236 -26.46 25.27 -12.83
N LYS A 237 -26.92 25.61 -11.63
CA LYS A 237 -26.91 26.98 -11.12
C LYS A 237 -25.49 27.54 -11.06
N GLU A 238 -24.55 26.80 -10.46
CA GLU A 238 -23.14 27.20 -10.40
C GLU A 238 -22.52 27.36 -11.80
N ALA A 239 -22.81 26.44 -12.72
CA ALA A 239 -22.34 26.53 -14.10
C ALA A 239 -22.90 27.77 -14.84
N THR A 240 -24.17 28.12 -14.60
CA THR A 240 -24.76 29.33 -15.17
C THR A 240 -24.16 30.60 -14.58
N GLU A 241 -23.88 30.63 -13.27
CA GLU A 241 -23.24 31.76 -12.59
C GLU A 241 -21.80 31.95 -13.08
N ASP A 242 -21.00 30.89 -13.21
CA ASP A 242 -19.64 30.96 -13.79
C ASP A 242 -19.68 31.48 -15.23
N SER A 243 -20.64 31.01 -16.06
CA SER A 243 -20.81 31.52 -17.42
C SER A 243 -21.19 33.01 -17.43
N GLN A 244 -22.05 33.45 -16.52
CA GLN A 244 -22.43 34.86 -16.42
C GLN A 244 -21.24 35.73 -15.99
N PHE A 245 -20.47 35.30 -15.00
CA PHE A 245 -19.32 36.05 -14.52
C PHE A 245 -18.16 36.07 -15.52
N ARG A 246 -17.94 34.99 -16.28
CA ARG A 246 -17.01 35.00 -17.42
C ARG A 246 -17.41 36.03 -18.47
N ASN A 247 -18.70 36.11 -18.80
CA ASN A 247 -19.21 37.09 -19.76
C ASN A 247 -19.07 38.54 -19.25
N GLN A 248 -19.30 38.77 -17.95
CA GLN A 248 -19.22 40.12 -17.36
C GLN A 248 -17.79 40.59 -17.11
N PHE A 249 -16.91 39.70 -16.65
CA PHE A 249 -15.58 40.07 -16.15
C PHE A 249 -14.43 39.66 -17.07
N GLY A 250 -14.68 38.86 -18.11
CA GLY A 250 -13.72 38.50 -19.15
C GLY A 250 -12.36 38.09 -18.60
N THR A 251 -11.34 38.91 -18.87
CA THR A 251 -9.94 38.68 -18.48
C THR A 251 -9.67 38.79 -16.97
N ARG A 252 -10.59 39.35 -16.17
CA ARG A 252 -10.48 39.38 -14.70
C ARG A 252 -10.96 38.09 -14.03
N TRP A 253 -11.63 37.21 -14.77
CA TRP A 253 -12.12 35.93 -14.26
C TRP A 253 -11.18 34.77 -14.65
N THR A 254 -10.16 34.53 -13.82
CA THR A 254 -9.08 33.56 -14.10
C THR A 254 -9.32 32.16 -13.53
N ARG A 255 -10.51 31.89 -12.99
CA ARG A 255 -10.84 30.59 -12.41
C ARG A 255 -10.95 29.51 -13.50
N PRO A 256 -10.62 28.23 -13.21
CA PRO A 256 -10.92 27.12 -14.12
C PRO A 256 -12.42 27.03 -14.44
N GLN A 257 -12.78 26.55 -15.62
CA GLN A 257 -14.18 26.46 -16.06
C GLN A 257 -14.97 25.50 -15.18
N SER A 258 -16.16 25.89 -14.75
CA SER A 258 -16.98 25.07 -13.86
C SER A 258 -17.31 23.69 -14.45
N SER A 259 -17.51 23.60 -15.77
CA SER A 259 -17.70 22.32 -16.47
C SER A 259 -16.51 21.37 -16.33
N THR A 260 -15.27 21.89 -16.24
CA THR A 260 -14.07 21.05 -16.04
C THR A 260 -13.93 20.57 -14.60
N LEU A 261 -14.23 21.42 -13.62
CA LEU A 261 -14.18 21.05 -12.19
C LEU A 261 -15.29 20.07 -11.80
N THR A 262 -16.49 20.24 -12.36
CA THR A 262 -17.67 19.46 -11.99
C THR A 262 -17.85 18.18 -12.82
N LYS A 263 -17.00 17.94 -13.84
CA LYS A 263 -17.12 16.77 -14.75
C LYS A 263 -17.23 15.44 -14.01
N ASN A 264 -16.38 15.19 -13.01
CA ASN A 264 -16.44 13.93 -12.23
C ASN A 264 -17.76 13.80 -11.45
N LEU A 265 -18.30 14.91 -10.94
CA LEU A 265 -19.58 14.91 -10.25
C LEU A 265 -20.74 14.65 -11.20
N GLN A 266 -20.71 15.24 -12.40
CA GLN A 266 -21.68 14.97 -13.46
C GLN A 266 -21.65 13.51 -13.91
N ASP A 267 -20.46 12.92 -14.09
CA ASP A 267 -20.30 11.51 -14.43
C ASP A 267 -20.91 10.60 -13.35
N ARG A 268 -20.68 10.93 -12.07
CA ARG A 268 -21.29 10.21 -10.93
C ARG A 268 -22.81 10.40 -10.90
N LEU A 269 -23.30 11.60 -11.17
CA LEU A 269 -24.73 11.91 -11.21
C LEU A 269 -25.44 11.11 -12.30
N ASN A 270 -24.84 11.03 -13.50
CA ASN A 270 -25.32 10.21 -14.61
C ASN A 270 -25.38 8.71 -14.25
N ARG A 271 -24.39 8.18 -13.53
CA ARG A 271 -24.43 6.80 -13.01
C ARG A 271 -25.57 6.59 -12.02
N PHE A 272 -25.79 7.53 -11.09
CA PHE A 272 -26.92 7.45 -10.16
C PHE A 272 -28.28 7.54 -10.86
N ALA A 273 -28.41 8.41 -11.87
CA ALA A 273 -29.60 8.50 -12.71
C ALA A 273 -29.86 7.18 -13.46
N GLY A 274 -28.81 6.55 -14.00
CA GLY A 274 -28.88 5.23 -14.62
C GLY A 274 -29.36 4.14 -13.65
N ASN A 275 -28.80 4.10 -12.44
CA ASN A 275 -29.22 3.16 -11.39
C ASN A 275 -30.69 3.36 -10.98
N LEU A 276 -31.14 4.61 -10.87
CA LEU A 276 -32.55 4.92 -10.57
C LEU A 276 -33.48 4.46 -11.70
N LYS A 277 -33.06 4.58 -12.95
CA LYS A 277 -33.82 4.07 -14.10
C LYS A 277 -33.93 2.54 -14.07
N GLN A 278 -32.82 1.84 -13.84
CA GLN A 278 -32.81 0.38 -13.73
C GLN A 278 -33.67 -0.10 -12.55
N ALA A 279 -33.63 0.61 -11.41
CA ALA A 279 -34.49 0.33 -10.27
C ALA A 279 -35.98 0.53 -10.63
N ALA A 280 -36.32 1.60 -11.35
CA ALA A 280 -37.69 1.84 -11.81
C ALA A 280 -38.20 0.73 -12.77
N GLU A 281 -37.35 0.23 -13.67
CA GLU A 281 -37.69 -0.89 -14.54
C GLU A 281 -37.91 -2.19 -13.75
N SER A 282 -37.09 -2.44 -12.73
CA SER A 282 -37.25 -3.59 -11.82
C SER A 282 -38.54 -3.49 -11.02
N ASP A 283 -38.83 -2.31 -10.45
CA ASP A 283 -40.08 -2.04 -9.74
C ASP A 283 -41.28 -2.26 -10.64
N ALA A 284 -41.22 -1.82 -11.90
CA ALA A 284 -42.29 -2.03 -12.87
C ALA A 284 -42.47 -3.52 -13.26
N ARG A 285 -41.39 -4.31 -13.30
CA ARG A 285 -41.48 -5.77 -13.49
C ARG A 285 -42.15 -6.44 -12.29
N ILE A 286 -41.73 -6.10 -11.08
CA ILE A 286 -42.30 -6.64 -9.84
C ILE A 286 -43.77 -6.23 -9.72
N GLU A 287 -44.11 -4.98 -10.00
CA GLU A 287 -45.50 -4.49 -9.95
C GLU A 287 -46.41 -5.24 -10.92
N ARG A 288 -45.94 -5.51 -12.15
CA ARG A 288 -46.68 -6.33 -13.12
C ARG A 288 -46.90 -7.75 -12.60
N SER A 289 -45.84 -8.40 -12.12
CA SER A 289 -45.94 -9.75 -11.56
C SER A 289 -46.89 -9.83 -10.36
N VAL A 290 -46.83 -8.87 -9.43
CA VAL A 290 -47.77 -8.79 -8.29
C VAL A 290 -49.20 -8.58 -8.77
N ARG A 291 -49.41 -7.74 -9.79
CA ARG A 291 -50.74 -7.47 -10.35
C ARG A 291 -51.32 -8.72 -11.02
N GLU A 292 -50.52 -9.43 -11.81
CA GLU A 292 -50.90 -10.69 -12.47
C GLU A 292 -51.34 -11.75 -11.45
N HIS A 293 -50.62 -11.89 -10.34
CA HIS A 293 -50.92 -12.89 -9.31
C HIS A 293 -51.83 -12.37 -8.19
N SER A 294 -52.29 -11.11 -8.25
CA SER A 294 -53.05 -10.47 -7.17
C SER A 294 -54.36 -11.17 -6.84
N ALA A 295 -55.08 -11.66 -7.86
CA ALA A 295 -56.32 -12.42 -7.70
C ALA A 295 -56.08 -13.71 -6.88
N LEU A 296 -55.04 -14.47 -7.22
CA LEU A 296 -54.64 -15.67 -6.48
C LEU A 296 -54.20 -15.34 -5.05
N MET A 297 -53.42 -14.27 -4.86
CA MET A 297 -53.01 -13.82 -3.53
C MET A 297 -54.21 -13.42 -2.66
N SER A 298 -55.21 -12.75 -3.23
CA SER A 298 -56.44 -12.35 -2.51
C SER A 298 -57.28 -13.52 -2.00
N ILE A 299 -57.14 -14.72 -2.61
CA ILE A 299 -57.81 -15.94 -2.12
C ILE A 299 -57.20 -16.37 -0.79
N LEU A 300 -55.89 -16.18 -0.60
CA LEU A 300 -55.19 -16.48 0.66
C LEU A 300 -55.58 -15.52 1.80
N ASP A 301 -56.09 -14.33 1.47
CA ASP A 301 -56.56 -13.34 2.43
C ASP A 301 -58.01 -13.61 2.91
N ARG A 302 -58.78 -14.44 2.21
CA ARG A 302 -60.15 -14.80 2.61
C ARG A 302 -60.11 -15.76 3.80
N ARG A 303 -60.91 -15.47 4.84
CA ARG A 303 -61.09 -16.38 5.98
C ARG A 303 -62.57 -16.79 6.10
N PRO A 304 -62.87 -18.10 6.23
CA PRO A 304 -61.96 -19.24 6.09
C PRO A 304 -61.61 -19.51 4.61
N ILE A 305 -60.34 -19.81 4.33
CA ILE A 305 -59.82 -20.13 2.97
C ILE A 305 -60.60 -21.31 2.36
N GLU A 306 -61.10 -22.21 3.21
CA GLU A 306 -61.94 -23.36 2.87
C GLU A 306 -63.17 -22.99 2.02
N SER A 307 -63.71 -21.79 2.17
CA SER A 307 -64.86 -21.32 1.38
C SER A 307 -64.54 -21.05 -0.09
N ALA A 308 -63.26 -20.90 -0.44
CA ALA A 308 -62.79 -20.65 -1.80
C ALA A 308 -62.24 -21.92 -2.48
N LEU A 309 -62.17 -23.04 -1.76
CA LEU A 309 -61.70 -24.33 -2.28
C LEU A 309 -62.89 -25.19 -2.70
N PRO A 310 -62.81 -25.91 -3.83
CA PRO A 310 -63.82 -26.91 -4.18
C PRO A 310 -63.79 -28.05 -3.15
N THR A 311 -64.94 -28.41 -2.59
CA THR A 311 -65.07 -29.54 -1.66
C THR A 311 -64.80 -30.85 -2.40
N LEU A 312 -63.59 -31.37 -2.29
CA LEU A 312 -63.26 -32.71 -2.74
C LEU A 312 -63.92 -33.71 -1.79
N ALA A 313 -64.68 -34.67 -2.34
CA ALA A 313 -65.18 -35.79 -1.56
C ALA A 313 -63.97 -36.50 -0.93
N LYS A 314 -64.01 -36.74 0.38
CA LYS A 314 -62.97 -37.52 1.06
C LYS A 314 -62.82 -38.84 0.29
N PRO A 315 -61.62 -39.20 -0.20
CA PRO A 315 -61.40 -40.54 -0.73
C PRO A 315 -61.85 -41.53 0.34
N MET A 316 -62.53 -42.60 -0.05
CA MET A 316 -62.96 -43.63 0.89
C MET A 316 -61.73 -44.08 1.69
N MET A 317 -61.80 -44.03 3.02
CA MET A 317 -60.69 -44.49 3.87
C MET A 317 -60.40 -45.95 3.52
N SER A 318 -59.26 -46.19 2.89
CA SER A 318 -58.68 -47.53 2.74
C SER A 318 -58.26 -48.00 4.13
N LEU A 319 -58.59 -49.24 4.49
CA LEU A 319 -58.24 -49.86 5.78
C LEU A 319 -56.84 -50.50 5.78
N ASP A 320 -56.03 -50.24 4.76
CA ASP A 320 -54.72 -50.86 4.62
C ASP A 320 -53.68 -50.14 5.50
N ALA A 321 -53.21 -50.82 6.55
CA ALA A 321 -52.16 -50.32 7.47
C ALA A 321 -50.85 -49.91 6.77
N ASN A 322 -50.65 -50.35 5.53
CA ASN A 322 -49.51 -49.99 4.70
C ASN A 322 -49.60 -48.54 4.17
N GLU A 323 -50.80 -48.03 3.88
CA GLU A 323 -51.00 -46.64 3.43
C GLU A 323 -50.74 -45.64 4.56
N ASP A 324 -51.16 -45.96 5.79
CA ASP A 324 -50.89 -45.15 6.98
C ASP A 324 -49.38 -45.05 7.28
N ALA A 325 -48.62 -46.13 7.05
CA ALA A 325 -47.17 -46.14 7.20
C ALA A 325 -46.48 -45.24 6.15
N VAL A 326 -46.94 -45.26 4.90
CA VAL A 326 -46.42 -44.40 3.82
C VAL A 326 -46.73 -42.93 4.09
N VAL A 327 -47.95 -42.60 4.51
CA VAL A 327 -48.34 -41.23 4.89
C VAL A 327 -47.53 -40.73 6.09
N GLY A 328 -47.26 -41.61 7.07
CA GLY A 328 -46.38 -41.32 8.20
C GLY A 328 -44.95 -40.98 7.77
N ALA A 329 -44.35 -41.81 6.91
CA ALA A 329 -43.00 -41.61 6.39
C ALA A 329 -42.87 -40.31 5.57
N LEU A 330 -43.89 -40.00 4.76
CA LEU A 330 -43.96 -38.78 3.97
C LEU A 330 -44.05 -37.52 4.84
N LYS A 331 -44.90 -37.53 5.88
CA LYS A 331 -44.99 -36.43 6.86
C LYS A 331 -43.67 -36.20 7.59
N GLN A 332 -42.96 -37.28 7.94
CA GLN A 332 -41.65 -37.19 8.56
C GLN A 332 -40.62 -36.56 7.61
N SER A 333 -40.61 -36.98 6.35
CA SER A 333 -39.71 -36.43 5.32
C SER A 333 -39.95 -34.94 5.07
N LEU A 334 -41.22 -34.49 5.04
CA LEU A 334 -41.56 -33.07 4.92
C LEU A 334 -41.10 -32.24 6.13
N ARG A 335 -41.25 -32.75 7.36
CA ARG A 335 -40.73 -32.08 8.57
C ARG A 335 -39.20 -31.98 8.56
N GLN A 336 -38.52 -32.99 8.04
CA GLN A 336 -37.06 -32.95 7.88
C GLN A 336 -36.66 -31.88 6.87
N LEU A 337 -37.38 -31.76 5.74
CA LEU A 337 -37.15 -30.73 4.74
C LEU A 337 -37.38 -29.31 5.30
N GLU A 338 -38.42 -29.11 6.11
CA GLU A 338 -38.65 -27.85 6.84
C GLU A 338 -37.51 -27.51 7.79
N THR A 339 -37.00 -28.51 8.51
CA THR A 339 -35.85 -28.37 9.42
C THR A 339 -34.59 -27.95 8.65
N LEU A 340 -34.32 -28.58 7.49
CA LEU A 340 -33.21 -28.19 6.62
C LEU A 340 -33.36 -26.75 6.12
N GLY A 341 -34.57 -26.32 5.77
CA GLY A 341 -34.86 -24.94 5.38
C GLY A 341 -34.59 -23.94 6.49
N ALA A 342 -35.00 -24.23 7.73
CA ALA A 342 -34.74 -23.38 8.89
C ALA A 342 -33.24 -23.26 9.22
N GLN A 343 -32.47 -24.33 9.01
CA GLN A 343 -31.02 -24.33 9.21
C GLN A 343 -30.30 -23.38 8.25
N ARG A 344 -30.82 -23.12 7.04
CA ARG A 344 -30.16 -22.25 6.04
C ARG A 344 -30.01 -20.82 6.51
N ALA A 345 -31.05 -20.27 7.15
CA ALA A 345 -30.98 -18.92 7.71
C ALA A 345 -29.88 -18.83 8.78
N GLY A 346 -29.78 -19.86 9.63
CA GLY A 346 -28.70 -19.96 10.64
C GLY A 346 -27.31 -20.05 10.02
N LEU A 347 -27.12 -20.87 8.98
CA LEU A 347 -25.85 -21.00 8.25
C LEU A 347 -25.43 -19.67 7.59
N GLU A 348 -26.37 -18.96 6.97
CA GLU A 348 -26.12 -17.65 6.36
C GLU A 348 -25.74 -16.60 7.41
N ASP A 349 -26.44 -16.57 8.54
CA ASP A 349 -26.15 -15.65 9.65
C ASP A 349 -24.79 -15.93 10.29
N MET A 350 -24.41 -17.21 10.43
CA MET A 350 -23.09 -17.61 10.92
C MET A 350 -21.97 -17.14 9.97
N LEU A 351 -22.13 -17.27 8.65
CA LEU A 351 -21.16 -16.76 7.67
C LEU A 351 -20.97 -15.24 7.79
N LYS A 352 -22.06 -14.49 7.91
CA LYS A 352 -22.04 -13.03 8.05
C LYS A 352 -21.36 -12.60 9.35
N GLU A 353 -21.67 -13.26 10.46
CA GLU A 353 -21.10 -12.94 11.76
C GLU A 353 -19.61 -13.31 11.84
N MET A 354 -19.20 -14.43 11.21
CA MET A 354 -17.78 -14.77 11.07
C MET A 354 -17.03 -13.70 10.29
N LYS A 355 -17.54 -13.27 9.13
CA LYS A 355 -16.94 -12.18 8.35
C LYS A 355 -16.79 -10.90 9.17
N ARG A 356 -17.82 -10.53 9.95
CA ARG A 356 -17.79 -9.31 10.76
C ARG A 356 -16.69 -9.32 11.82
N LYS A 357 -16.37 -10.49 12.37
CA LYS A 357 -15.34 -10.65 13.41
C LYS A 357 -13.95 -10.91 12.86
N ASP A 358 -13.81 -11.18 11.57
CA ASP A 358 -12.55 -11.58 10.96
C ASP A 358 -11.74 -10.37 10.46
N ASP A 359 -11.06 -9.70 11.40
CA ASP A 359 -10.09 -8.65 11.09
C ASP A 359 -8.66 -9.21 11.03
N ILE A 360 -8.11 -9.29 9.81
CA ILE A 360 -6.74 -9.76 9.58
C ILE A 360 -5.72 -8.63 9.51
N LEU A 361 -6.13 -7.35 9.64
CA LEU A 361 -5.23 -6.21 9.55
C LEU A 361 -4.04 -6.31 10.52
N PRO A 362 -4.20 -6.70 11.80
CA PRO A 362 -3.07 -6.87 12.70
C PRO A 362 -2.06 -7.93 12.22
N LYS A 363 -2.53 -8.99 11.56
CA LYS A 363 -1.69 -10.05 11.00
C LYS A 363 -0.96 -9.59 9.73
N LEU A 364 -1.59 -8.74 8.92
CA LEU A 364 -0.97 -8.11 7.76
C LEU A 364 0.09 -7.06 8.13
N MET A 365 -0.05 -6.41 9.29
CA MET A 365 0.92 -5.44 9.79
C MET A 365 2.20 -6.10 10.34
N THR A 366 2.12 -7.36 10.75
CA THR A 366 3.22 -8.13 11.34
C THR A 366 3.89 -9.08 10.35
N SER A 367 3.19 -9.45 9.28
CA SER A 367 3.71 -10.26 8.18
C SER A 367 4.70 -9.47 7.33
N THR A 368 5.95 -9.96 7.26
CA THR A 368 6.97 -9.49 6.29
C THR A 368 7.11 -10.41 5.08
N GLY A 369 6.23 -11.42 4.93
CA GLY A 369 6.28 -12.45 3.88
C GLY A 369 5.08 -12.45 2.92
N SER A 370 4.92 -13.54 2.17
CA SER A 370 3.82 -13.72 1.21
C SER A 370 2.45 -13.71 1.90
N HIS A 371 1.59 -12.77 1.51
CA HIS A 371 0.23 -12.66 2.05
C HIS A 371 -0.69 -13.81 1.61
N GLU A 372 -0.34 -14.55 0.55
CA GLU A 372 -1.18 -15.63 0.00
C GLU A 372 -1.33 -16.81 0.97
N ASP A 373 -0.26 -17.17 1.70
CA ASP A 373 -0.31 -18.25 2.68
C ASP A 373 -1.14 -17.86 3.90
N LEU A 374 -1.08 -16.58 4.28
CA LEU A 374 -1.94 -16.02 5.32
C LEU A 374 -3.41 -16.10 4.87
N PHE A 375 -3.72 -15.65 3.64
CA PHE A 375 -5.07 -15.70 3.11
C PHE A 375 -5.62 -17.13 3.08
N ARG A 376 -4.85 -18.11 2.60
CA ARG A 376 -5.28 -19.52 2.60
C ARG A 376 -5.62 -20.02 4.01
N LYS A 377 -4.78 -19.72 5.00
CA LYS A 377 -5.02 -20.15 6.38
C LYS A 377 -6.25 -19.47 6.98
N GLU A 378 -6.42 -18.17 6.76
CA GLU A 378 -7.56 -17.45 7.33
C GLU A 378 -8.88 -17.83 6.64
N ILE A 379 -8.85 -18.06 5.31
CA ILE A 379 -10.01 -18.55 4.54
C ILE A 379 -10.40 -19.97 4.97
N SER A 380 -9.44 -20.84 5.30
CA SER A 380 -9.74 -22.23 5.67
C SER A 380 -10.67 -22.38 6.89
N LYS A 381 -10.80 -21.33 7.71
CA LYS A 381 -11.77 -21.30 8.81
C LYS A 381 -13.23 -21.39 8.33
N TYR A 382 -13.50 -20.96 7.10
CA TYR A 382 -14.84 -20.97 6.49
C TYR A 382 -15.17 -22.33 5.86
N ASP A 383 -14.19 -23.22 5.68
CA ASP A 383 -14.37 -24.50 5.00
C ASP A 383 -15.38 -25.38 5.74
N SER A 384 -15.35 -25.40 7.08
CA SER A 384 -16.32 -26.15 7.90
C SER A 384 -17.76 -25.75 7.62
N ILE A 385 -18.06 -24.45 7.53
CA ILE A 385 -19.43 -24.00 7.23
C ILE A 385 -19.78 -24.27 5.76
N CYS A 386 -18.81 -24.15 4.86
CA CYS A 386 -19.02 -24.52 3.45
C CYS A 386 -19.38 -26.00 3.29
N GLU A 387 -18.77 -26.88 4.10
CA GLU A 387 -19.10 -28.31 4.16
C GLU A 387 -20.50 -28.54 4.76
N GLU A 388 -20.87 -27.87 5.85
CA GLU A 388 -22.22 -27.95 6.42
C GLU A 388 -23.30 -27.51 5.42
N ILE A 389 -23.04 -26.47 4.63
CA ILE A 389 -23.94 -26.03 3.55
C ILE A 389 -24.06 -27.10 2.47
N ALA A 390 -22.95 -27.72 2.06
CA ALA A 390 -22.96 -28.79 1.07
C ALA A 390 -23.77 -30.01 1.58
N GLN A 391 -23.56 -30.41 2.83
CA GLN A 391 -24.31 -31.50 3.46
C GLN A 391 -25.82 -31.18 3.57
N ASN A 392 -26.18 -29.94 3.90
CA ASN A 392 -27.60 -29.52 3.93
C ASN A 392 -28.27 -29.64 2.55
N LEU A 393 -27.55 -29.28 1.49
CA LEU A 393 -28.04 -29.37 0.11
C LEU A 393 -28.15 -30.83 -0.37
N GLU A 394 -27.15 -31.66 -0.07
CA GLU A 394 -27.17 -33.08 -0.39
C GLU A 394 -28.29 -33.82 0.35
N ALA A 395 -28.46 -33.54 1.66
CA ALA A 395 -29.56 -34.10 2.45
C ALA A 395 -30.93 -33.70 1.88
N GLN A 396 -31.08 -32.45 1.40
CA GLN A 396 -32.30 -32.03 0.71
C GLN A 396 -32.53 -32.87 -0.56
N GLU A 397 -31.51 -33.04 -1.40
CA GLU A 397 -31.64 -33.77 -2.67
C GLU A 397 -32.08 -35.22 -2.42
N GLN A 398 -31.48 -35.89 -1.45
CA GLN A 398 -31.85 -37.24 -1.04
C GLN A 398 -33.30 -37.31 -0.51
N LEU A 399 -33.72 -36.34 0.30
CA LEU A 399 -35.10 -36.27 0.80
C LEU A 399 -36.12 -36.03 -0.32
N LEU A 400 -35.81 -35.18 -1.30
CA LEU A 400 -36.69 -34.94 -2.44
C LEU A 400 -36.84 -36.19 -3.32
N LEU A 401 -35.75 -36.94 -3.53
CA LEU A 401 -35.80 -38.22 -4.23
C LEU A 401 -36.65 -39.24 -3.46
N HIS A 402 -36.48 -39.33 -2.14
CA HIS A 402 -37.28 -40.23 -1.32
C HIS A 402 -38.77 -39.87 -1.36
N ILE A 403 -39.11 -38.58 -1.25
CA ILE A 403 -40.48 -38.08 -1.39
C ILE A 403 -41.03 -38.45 -2.78
N GLN A 404 -40.23 -38.32 -3.84
CA GLN A 404 -40.65 -38.65 -5.21
C GLN A 404 -40.93 -40.15 -5.41
N VAL A 405 -40.23 -41.04 -4.70
CA VAL A 405 -40.45 -42.50 -4.78
C VAL A 405 -41.66 -42.94 -3.95
N CYS A 406 -41.98 -42.20 -2.88
CA CYS A 406 -43.13 -42.48 -2.02
C CYS A 406 -44.48 -42.05 -2.62
N ILE A 407 -44.45 -41.27 -3.71
CA ILE A 407 -45.62 -40.87 -4.53
C ILE A 407 -45.71 -41.83 -5.70
#